data_AF-A0A924Y9E9-F1
#
_entry.id   AF-A0A924Y9E9-F1
#
_cell.length_a   1.000
_cell.length_b   1.000
_cell.length_c   1.000
_cell.angle_alpha   90.00
_cell.angle_beta   90.00
_cell.angle_gamma   90.00
#
_symmetry.space_group_name_H-M   'P 1'
#
loop_
_entity.id
_entity.type
_entity.pdbx_description
1 polymer ?
#
loop_
_entity_poly.entity_id
_entity_poly.type
_entity_poly.pdbx_seq_one_letter_code
_entity_poly.pdbx_strand_id
1 'polypeptide(L)'
;MDSFKDTRRQIIIALVAIAVVISIGVIGFMVIEGLELLDSIWLTVITLATIGYGDVYARSVPGRVFTIFLIFAGISVFAFGLQATASFFFSPIISDLRRIRRAQRRIDQLTNHYIICGDVGELVDQAINSLLNNAERRRASNLERVYRPLDHLLDRLFGDDELGHYARPRAVVRRIYWAISRPFLRGQTLLDVIVVIASDPTHADELRDKDMLVIEGKPTDDITLRKAGVERAHALMVMLGSDSEALLTVLTARSYNAKLYITAA
;
A
#
# COMPACT_ATOMS: atom_id res chain seq x y z
N MET A 1 -15.23 0.41 -9.49
CA MET A 1 -16.16 1.56 -9.36
C MET A 1 -17.46 1.19 -8.62
N ASP A 2 -17.99 -0.01 -8.81
CA ASP A 2 -19.30 -0.41 -8.25
C ASP A 2 -19.30 -0.65 -6.73
N SER A 3 -18.23 -1.24 -6.18
CA SER A 3 -18.07 -1.44 -4.73
C SER A 3 -18.18 -0.15 -3.91
N PHE A 4 -17.70 0.99 -4.43
CA PHE A 4 -17.82 2.28 -3.74
C PHE A 4 -19.25 2.81 -3.68
N LYS A 5 -20.01 2.60 -4.78
CA LYS A 5 -21.45 2.94 -4.79
C LYS A 5 -22.21 2.09 -3.79
N ASP A 6 -21.84 0.82 -3.65
CA ASP A 6 -22.45 -0.10 -2.71
C ASP A 6 -22.13 0.24 -1.25
N THR A 7 -20.86 0.53 -0.91
CA THR A 7 -20.49 0.98 0.46
C THR A 7 -21.14 2.31 0.81
N ARG A 8 -21.11 3.29 -0.10
CA ARG A 8 -21.78 4.58 0.12
C ARG A 8 -23.28 4.40 0.33
N ARG A 9 -23.91 3.54 -0.46
CA ARG A 9 -25.33 3.20 -0.32
C ARG A 9 -25.62 2.53 1.03
N GLN A 10 -24.80 1.58 1.47
CA GLN A 10 -24.95 0.92 2.77
C GLN A 10 -24.83 1.91 3.94
N ILE A 11 -23.87 2.84 3.90
CA ILE A 11 -23.72 3.89 4.92
C ILE A 11 -24.94 4.81 4.95
N ILE A 12 -25.42 5.24 3.77
CA ILE A 12 -26.63 6.09 3.69
C ILE A 12 -27.84 5.34 4.25
N ILE A 13 -28.02 4.06 3.91
CA ILE A 13 -29.10 3.23 4.44
C ILE A 13 -29.00 3.11 5.96
N ALA A 14 -27.81 2.89 6.52
CA ALA A 14 -27.60 2.81 7.96
C ALA A 14 -27.96 4.14 8.66
N LEU A 15 -27.51 5.29 8.13
CA LEU A 15 -27.83 6.61 8.67
C LEU A 15 -29.33 6.91 8.62
N VAL A 16 -29.99 6.57 7.51
CA VAL A 16 -31.44 6.74 7.37
C VAL A 16 -32.19 5.83 8.35
N ALA A 17 -31.77 4.57 8.50
CA ALA A 17 -32.37 3.64 9.46
C ALA A 17 -32.24 4.14 10.90
N ILE A 18 -31.07 4.65 11.29
CA ILE A 18 -30.86 5.27 12.62
C ILE A 18 -31.79 6.46 12.81
N ALA A 19 -31.88 7.37 11.83
CA ALA A 19 -32.75 8.55 11.91
C ALA A 19 -34.23 8.17 12.05
N VAL A 20 -34.68 7.12 11.33
CA VAL A 20 -36.04 6.59 11.43
C VAL A 20 -36.30 6.02 12.83
N VAL A 21 -35.40 5.20 13.36
CA VAL A 21 -35.57 4.62 14.71
C VAL A 21 -35.56 5.71 15.78
N ILE A 22 -34.69 6.72 15.67
CA ILE A 22 -34.70 7.87 16.58
C ILE A 22 -36.05 8.60 16.49
N SER A 23 -36.55 8.86 15.28
CA SER A 23 -37.82 9.57 15.10
C SER A 23 -38.99 8.79 15.71
N ILE A 24 -39.03 7.47 15.52
CA ILE A 24 -40.04 6.58 16.13
C ILE A 24 -39.93 6.61 17.66
N GLY A 25 -38.71 6.53 18.20
CA GLY A 25 -38.43 6.64 19.64
C GLY A 25 -38.97 7.94 20.23
N VAL A 26 -38.58 9.07 19.64
CA VAL A 26 -38.97 10.42 20.08
C VAL A 26 -40.49 10.59 20.06
N ILE A 27 -41.12 10.30 18.93
CA ILE A 27 -42.59 10.44 18.78
C ILE A 27 -43.31 9.49 19.74
N GLY A 28 -42.83 8.25 19.89
CA GLY A 28 -43.40 7.27 20.80
C GLY A 28 -43.37 7.73 22.25
N PHE A 29 -42.24 8.27 22.72
CA PHE A 29 -42.14 8.78 24.08
C PHE A 29 -42.97 10.06 24.32
N MET A 30 -43.05 10.95 23.33
CA MET A 30 -43.93 12.13 23.42
C MET A 30 -45.41 11.74 23.51
N VAL A 31 -45.86 10.72 22.77
CA VAL A 31 -47.27 10.31 22.73
C VAL A 31 -47.64 9.41 23.91
N ILE A 32 -46.79 8.44 24.27
CA ILE A 32 -47.11 7.40 25.26
C ILE A 32 -46.81 7.88 26.68
N GLU A 33 -45.68 8.55 26.88
CA GLU A 33 -45.23 9.01 28.20
C GLU A 33 -45.49 10.51 28.41
N GLY A 34 -45.87 11.25 27.36
CA GLY A 34 -46.09 12.70 27.47
C GLY A 34 -44.82 13.49 27.74
N LEU A 35 -43.64 12.93 27.41
CA LEU A 35 -42.36 13.59 27.64
C LEU A 35 -42.19 14.82 26.74
N GLU A 36 -41.47 15.83 27.24
CA GLU A 36 -41.06 16.96 26.42
C GLU A 36 -40.14 16.49 25.27
N LEU A 37 -40.03 17.29 24.20
CA LEU A 37 -39.25 16.93 23.02
C LEU A 37 -37.80 16.60 23.38
N LEU A 38 -37.19 17.43 24.23
CA LEU A 38 -35.79 17.27 24.61
C LEU A 38 -35.55 16.00 25.44
N ASP A 39 -36.43 15.71 26.39
CA ASP A 39 -36.38 14.48 27.20
C ASP A 39 -36.64 13.22 26.37
N SER A 40 -37.52 13.31 25.37
CA SER A 40 -37.82 12.21 24.44
C SER A 40 -36.62 11.91 23.53
N ILE A 41 -35.95 12.95 23.02
CA ILE A 41 -34.69 12.82 22.26
C ILE A 41 -33.61 12.22 23.15
N TRP A 42 -33.43 12.77 24.35
CA TRP A 42 -32.44 12.32 25.32
C TRP A 42 -32.62 10.83 25.65
N LEU A 43 -33.82 10.42 26.09
CA LEU A 43 -34.15 9.03 26.42
C LEU A 43 -33.92 8.09 25.24
N THR A 44 -34.33 8.50 24.03
CA THR A 44 -34.15 7.69 22.82
C THR A 44 -32.67 7.47 22.51
N VAL A 45 -31.85 8.53 22.56
CA VAL A 45 -30.42 8.46 22.24
C VAL A 45 -29.67 7.62 23.26
N ILE A 46 -29.88 7.83 24.57
CA ILE A 46 -29.18 7.05 25.61
C ILE A 46 -29.59 5.57 25.61
N THR A 47 -30.82 5.27 25.16
CA THR A 47 -31.31 3.89 24.99
C THR A 47 -30.66 3.23 23.78
N LEU A 48 -30.61 3.92 22.64
CA LEU A 48 -29.97 3.43 21.41
C LEU A 48 -28.45 3.25 21.56
N ALA A 49 -27.81 4.16 22.29
CA ALA A 49 -26.39 4.09 22.61
C ALA A 49 -26.06 3.05 23.71
N THR A 50 -27.08 2.37 24.27
CA THR A 50 -26.94 1.39 25.35
C THR A 50 -26.29 1.95 26.63
N ILE A 51 -26.36 3.27 26.85
CA ILE A 51 -25.77 3.93 28.02
C ILE A 51 -26.70 3.80 29.24
N GLY A 52 -27.97 4.15 29.08
CA GLY A 52 -29.02 3.95 30.09
C GLY A 52 -28.76 4.60 31.46
N TYR A 53 -28.55 5.92 31.50
CA TYR A 53 -28.28 6.64 32.77
C TYR A 53 -29.38 6.50 33.85
N GLY A 54 -30.63 6.23 33.44
CA GLY A 54 -31.74 6.00 34.37
C GLY A 54 -32.31 7.27 35.00
N ASP A 55 -31.92 8.44 34.51
CA ASP A 55 -32.40 9.77 34.89
C ASP A 55 -33.80 10.07 34.30
N VAL A 56 -34.02 9.68 33.05
CA VAL A 56 -35.32 9.68 32.39
C VAL A 56 -35.65 8.24 31.97
N TYR A 57 -36.89 7.80 32.17
CA TYR A 57 -37.32 6.43 31.85
C TYR A 57 -38.84 6.34 31.70
N ALA A 58 -39.31 5.34 30.95
CA ALA A 58 -40.73 5.07 30.77
C ALA A 58 -41.38 4.59 32.08
N ARG A 59 -42.35 5.36 32.58
CA ARG A 59 -43.03 5.08 33.85
C ARG A 59 -44.25 4.18 33.65
N SER A 60 -44.94 4.34 32.52
CA SER A 60 -46.15 3.58 32.20
C SER A 60 -45.84 2.17 31.70
N VAL A 61 -46.78 1.24 31.89
CA VAL A 61 -46.67 -0.13 31.34
C VAL A 61 -46.55 -0.11 29.81
N PRO A 62 -47.37 0.66 29.06
CA PRO A 62 -47.23 0.77 27.61
C PRO A 62 -45.87 1.33 27.17
N GLY A 63 -45.33 2.34 27.86
CA GLY A 63 -44.04 2.92 27.53
C GLY A 63 -42.87 1.96 27.80
N ARG A 64 -42.95 1.12 28.84
CA ARG A 64 -41.96 0.06 29.07
C ARG A 64 -41.98 -0.99 27.96
N VAL A 65 -43.17 -1.43 27.55
CA VAL A 65 -43.32 -2.37 26.42
C VAL A 65 -42.75 -1.75 25.14
N PHE A 66 -43.07 -0.48 24.87
CA PHE A 66 -42.50 0.27 23.74
C PHE A 66 -40.97 0.32 23.80
N THR A 67 -40.41 0.63 24.97
CA THR A 67 -38.96 0.70 25.18
C THR A 67 -38.27 -0.63 24.89
N ILE A 68 -38.89 -1.76 25.26
CA ILE A 68 -38.36 -3.10 24.94
C ILE A 68 -38.22 -3.28 23.42
N PHE A 69 -39.26 -2.95 22.65
CA PHE A 69 -39.20 -3.04 21.18
C PHE A 69 -38.18 -2.07 20.59
N LEU A 70 -38.09 -0.85 21.13
CA LEU A 70 -37.11 0.15 20.71
C LEU A 70 -35.67 -0.33 20.93
N ILE A 71 -35.38 -1.02 22.04
CA ILE A 71 -34.07 -1.62 22.32
C ILE A 71 -33.71 -2.67 21.27
N PHE A 72 -34.62 -3.60 20.94
CA PHE A 72 -34.37 -4.62 19.92
C PHE A 72 -34.11 -4.01 18.53
N ALA A 73 -34.91 -3.01 18.14
CA ALA A 73 -34.71 -2.26 16.90
C ALA A 73 -33.36 -1.51 16.92
N GLY A 74 -33.03 -0.89 18.04
CA GLY A 74 -31.80 -0.14 18.25
C GLY A 74 -30.53 -0.97 18.12
N ILE A 75 -30.48 -2.12 18.80
CA ILE A 75 -29.35 -3.06 18.72
C ILE A 75 -29.16 -3.55 17.27
N SER A 76 -30.25 -3.83 16.57
CA SER A 76 -30.21 -4.31 15.18
C SER A 76 -29.61 -3.28 14.23
N VAL A 77 -30.06 -2.02 14.33
CA VAL A 77 -29.55 -0.92 13.51
C VAL A 77 -28.10 -0.56 13.88
N PHE A 78 -27.75 -0.61 15.16
CA PHE A 78 -26.38 -0.38 15.63
C PHE A 78 -25.41 -1.45 15.10
N ALA A 79 -25.80 -2.73 15.16
CA ALA A 79 -25.02 -3.85 14.61
C ALA A 79 -24.81 -3.73 13.09
N PHE A 80 -25.86 -3.34 12.35
CA PHE A 80 -25.76 -3.07 10.91
C PHE A 80 -24.81 -1.89 10.62
N GLY A 81 -24.87 -0.82 11.41
CA GLY A 81 -23.96 0.32 11.30
C GLY A 81 -22.49 -0.05 11.53
N LEU A 82 -22.20 -0.90 12.52
CA LEU A 82 -20.87 -1.45 12.76
C LEU A 82 -20.38 -2.28 11.57
N GLN A 83 -21.24 -3.12 10.99
CA GLN A 83 -20.89 -3.90 9.80
C GLN A 83 -20.57 -3.01 8.59
N ALA A 84 -21.40 -1.99 8.32
CA ALA A 84 -21.22 -1.06 7.21
C ALA A 84 -19.96 -0.18 7.34
N THR A 85 -19.54 0.11 8.57
CA THR A 85 -18.29 0.86 8.83
C THR A 85 -17.06 -0.05 8.78
N ALA A 86 -17.15 -1.29 9.26
CA ALA A 86 -16.08 -2.27 9.14
C ALA A 86 -15.69 -2.51 7.68
N SER A 87 -16.67 -2.67 6.78
CA SER A 87 -16.41 -2.84 5.34
C SER A 87 -15.66 -1.66 4.71
N PHE A 88 -15.81 -0.45 5.24
CA PHE A 88 -15.05 0.72 4.81
C PHE A 88 -13.57 0.67 5.26
N PHE A 89 -13.30 0.25 6.50
CA PHE A 89 -11.94 0.12 7.01
C PHE A 89 -11.15 -1.03 6.37
N PHE A 90 -11.83 -2.12 6.03
CA PHE A 90 -11.23 -3.25 5.31
C PHE A 90 -11.22 -3.06 3.78
N SER A 91 -11.66 -1.91 3.27
CA SER A 91 -11.59 -1.65 1.83
C SER A 91 -10.12 -1.54 1.39
N PRO A 92 -9.67 -2.33 0.39
CA PRO A 92 -8.31 -2.31 -0.15
C PRO A 92 -7.82 -0.92 -0.60
N ILE A 93 -8.76 0.00 -0.83
CA ILE A 93 -8.50 1.37 -1.31
C ILE A 93 -7.56 2.16 -0.38
N ILE A 94 -7.71 2.04 0.95
CA ILE A 94 -6.83 2.76 1.89
C ILE A 94 -5.42 2.17 1.87
N SER A 95 -5.29 0.85 1.73
CA SER A 95 -3.99 0.20 1.57
C SER A 95 -3.31 0.58 0.26
N ASP A 96 -4.05 0.64 -0.85
CA ASP A 96 -3.49 0.92 -2.17
C ASP A 96 -2.96 2.36 -2.26
N LEU A 97 -3.74 3.33 -1.77
CA LEU A 97 -3.28 4.73 -1.69
C LEU A 97 -2.07 4.90 -0.78
N ARG A 98 -2.01 4.17 0.34
CA ARG A 98 -0.83 4.17 1.22
C ARG A 98 0.37 3.51 0.53
N ARG A 99 0.17 2.44 -0.24
CA ARG A 99 1.21 1.74 -1.00
C ARG A 99 1.80 2.63 -2.09
N ILE A 100 0.96 3.30 -2.88
CA ILE A 100 1.36 4.26 -3.92
C ILE A 100 2.20 5.40 -3.31
N ARG A 101 1.74 6.00 -2.21
CA ARG A 101 2.49 7.09 -1.54
C ARG A 101 3.83 6.64 -0.99
N ARG A 102 3.94 5.40 -0.49
CA ARG A 102 5.22 4.85 -0.01
C ARG A 102 6.17 4.56 -1.17
N ALA A 103 5.67 4.00 -2.27
CA ALA A 103 6.45 3.74 -3.48
C ALA A 103 7.05 5.04 -4.03
N GLN A 104 6.24 6.10 -4.16
CA GLN A 104 6.72 7.41 -4.62
C GLN A 104 7.86 7.95 -3.74
N ARG A 105 7.70 7.92 -2.41
CA ARG A 105 8.76 8.37 -1.48
C ARG A 105 10.06 7.57 -1.62
N ARG A 106 9.97 6.26 -1.90
CA ARG A 106 11.16 5.44 -2.19
C ARG A 106 11.82 5.92 -3.46
N ILE A 107 11.04 6.11 -4.54
CA ILE A 107 11.54 6.58 -5.84
C ILE A 107 12.21 7.94 -5.71
N ASP A 108 11.63 8.88 -4.95
CA ASP A 108 12.16 10.23 -4.72
C ASP A 108 13.58 10.24 -4.12
N GLN A 109 13.94 9.20 -3.36
CA GLN A 109 15.26 9.06 -2.73
C GLN A 109 16.28 8.29 -3.60
N LEU A 110 15.84 7.71 -4.71
CA LEU A 110 16.73 6.95 -5.59
C LEU A 110 17.66 7.87 -6.34
N THR A 111 18.90 7.42 -6.54
CA THR A 111 19.84 7.99 -7.49
C THR A 111 20.42 6.85 -8.31
N ASN A 112 20.79 7.14 -9.57
CA ASN A 112 21.43 6.16 -10.47
C ASN A 112 20.59 4.88 -10.71
N HIS A 113 19.27 4.99 -10.72
CA HIS A 113 18.34 3.86 -10.97
C HIS A 113 17.99 3.71 -12.45
N TYR A 114 17.36 2.59 -12.81
CA TYR A 114 16.86 2.32 -14.16
C TYR A 114 15.37 2.63 -14.24
N ILE A 115 14.95 3.22 -15.36
CA ILE A 115 13.53 3.42 -15.69
C ILE A 115 13.19 2.54 -16.89
N ILE A 116 12.09 1.78 -16.80
CA ILE A 116 11.54 1.01 -17.91
C ILE A 116 10.17 1.62 -18.25
N CYS A 117 10.04 2.08 -19.48
CA CYS A 117 8.79 2.55 -20.06
C CYS A 117 8.28 1.50 -21.02
N GLY A 118 7.13 0.91 -20.74
CA GLY A 118 6.54 -0.04 -21.68
C GLY A 118 5.11 -0.37 -21.33
N ASP A 119 4.35 -0.72 -22.36
CA ASP A 119 3.00 -1.25 -22.19
C ASP A 119 3.06 -2.76 -21.90
N VAL A 120 1.92 -3.34 -21.55
CA VAL A 120 1.82 -4.77 -21.24
C VAL A 120 2.32 -5.60 -22.44
N GLY A 121 3.31 -6.45 -22.22
CA GLY A 121 3.85 -7.31 -23.27
C GLY A 121 5.03 -8.15 -22.84
N GLU A 122 5.25 -9.27 -23.56
CA GLU A 122 6.32 -10.22 -23.26
C GLU A 122 7.71 -9.58 -23.25
N LEU A 123 7.95 -8.59 -24.11
CA LEU A 123 9.23 -7.87 -24.18
C LEU A 123 9.54 -7.13 -22.87
N VAL A 124 8.55 -6.45 -22.31
CA VAL A 124 8.69 -5.68 -21.06
C VAL A 124 8.93 -6.64 -19.90
N ASP A 125 8.15 -7.71 -19.81
CA ASP A 125 8.34 -8.73 -18.78
C ASP A 125 9.70 -9.44 -18.90
N GLN A 126 10.15 -9.77 -20.11
CA GLN A 126 11.47 -10.37 -20.35
C GLN A 126 12.60 -9.41 -19.97
N ALA A 127 12.45 -8.12 -20.27
CA ALA A 127 13.42 -7.10 -19.90
C ALA A 127 13.51 -6.93 -18.39
N ILE A 128 12.35 -6.82 -17.72
CA ILE A 128 12.26 -6.78 -16.25
C ILE A 128 12.95 -8.00 -15.64
N ASN A 129 12.58 -9.21 -16.08
CA ASN A 129 13.14 -10.44 -15.54
C ASN A 129 14.64 -10.56 -15.79
N SER A 130 15.11 -10.17 -16.98
CA SER A 130 16.52 -10.18 -17.33
C SER A 130 17.33 -9.19 -16.49
N LEU A 131 16.79 -7.99 -16.24
CA LEU A 131 17.43 -7.00 -15.38
C LEU A 131 17.44 -7.41 -13.91
N LEU A 132 16.35 -7.99 -13.42
CA LEU A 132 16.29 -8.54 -12.06
C LEU A 132 17.31 -9.67 -11.88
N ASN A 133 17.35 -10.63 -12.79
CA ASN A 133 18.32 -11.73 -12.75
C ASN A 133 19.77 -11.23 -12.84
N ASN A 134 20.02 -10.23 -13.69
CA ASN A 134 21.35 -9.62 -13.80
C ASN A 134 21.74 -8.85 -12.54
N ALA A 135 20.80 -8.14 -11.92
CA ALA A 135 21.00 -7.46 -10.65
C ALA A 135 21.31 -8.46 -9.53
N GLU A 136 20.57 -9.57 -9.44
CA GLU A 136 20.83 -10.64 -8.47
C GLU A 136 22.22 -11.26 -8.67
N ARG A 137 22.61 -11.56 -9.91
CA ARG A 137 23.95 -12.06 -10.24
C ARG A 137 25.04 -11.06 -9.85
N ARG A 138 24.85 -9.77 -10.14
CA ARG A 138 25.79 -8.71 -9.75
C ARG A 138 25.93 -8.62 -8.24
N ARG A 139 24.81 -8.66 -7.50
CA ARG A 139 24.82 -8.69 -6.03
C ARG A 139 25.58 -9.90 -5.50
N ALA A 140 25.28 -11.10 -6.00
CA ALA A 140 25.97 -12.33 -5.61
C ALA A 140 27.48 -12.23 -5.87
N SER A 141 27.88 -11.78 -7.07
CA SER A 141 29.31 -11.63 -7.42
C SER A 141 30.03 -10.55 -6.59
N ASN A 142 29.36 -9.45 -6.25
CA ASN A 142 29.91 -8.39 -5.40
C ASN A 142 30.06 -8.87 -3.95
N LEU A 143 29.06 -9.59 -3.43
CA LEU A 143 29.14 -10.25 -2.13
C LEU A 143 30.30 -11.25 -2.11
N GLU A 144 30.42 -12.08 -3.13
CA GLU A 144 31.52 -13.04 -3.26
C GLU A 144 32.89 -12.35 -3.29
N ARG A 145 33.07 -11.26 -4.05
CA ARG A 145 34.32 -10.47 -4.03
C ARG A 145 34.72 -9.98 -2.65
N VAL A 146 33.74 -9.71 -1.79
CA VAL A 146 33.94 -9.16 -0.45
C VAL A 146 34.20 -10.26 0.57
N TYR A 147 33.54 -11.41 0.44
CA TYR A 147 33.75 -12.55 1.32
C TYR A 147 34.95 -13.41 0.95
N ARG A 148 35.34 -13.49 -0.33
CA ARG A 148 36.43 -14.36 -0.79
C ARG A 148 37.76 -14.17 -0.04
N PRO A 149 38.23 -12.94 0.26
CA PRO A 149 39.44 -12.75 1.06
C PRO A 149 39.27 -13.21 2.51
N LEU A 150 38.07 -13.05 3.07
CA LEU A 150 37.74 -13.51 4.41
C LEU A 150 37.71 -15.04 4.44
N ASP A 151 37.06 -15.67 3.48
CA ASP A 151 36.92 -17.13 3.42
C ASP A 151 38.31 -17.77 3.32
N HIS A 152 39.20 -17.24 2.49
CA HIS A 152 40.61 -17.66 2.46
C HIS A 152 41.36 -17.48 3.79
N LEU A 153 41.05 -16.42 4.54
CA LEU A 153 41.65 -16.21 5.87
C LEU A 153 41.09 -17.22 6.88
N LEU A 154 39.79 -17.49 6.82
CA LEU A 154 39.12 -18.47 7.66
C LEU A 154 39.62 -19.89 7.37
N ASP A 155 39.83 -20.25 6.11
CA ASP A 155 40.42 -21.54 5.71
C ASP A 155 41.82 -21.70 6.32
N ARG A 156 42.65 -20.65 6.25
CA ARG A 156 44.01 -20.67 6.82
C ARG A 156 44.03 -20.79 8.33
N LEU A 157 43.09 -20.16 9.03
CA LEU A 157 43.08 -20.10 10.49
C LEU A 157 42.33 -21.27 11.14
N PHE A 158 41.29 -21.77 10.49
CA PHE A 158 40.33 -22.71 11.07
C PHE A 158 40.17 -24.01 10.28
N GLY A 159 40.86 -24.15 9.13
CA GLY A 159 40.69 -25.27 8.21
C GLY A 159 39.40 -25.17 7.41
N ASP A 160 39.23 -26.06 6.43
CA ASP A 160 38.09 -26.08 5.49
C ASP A 160 36.86 -26.86 6.03
N ASP A 161 36.92 -27.36 7.26
CA ASP A 161 35.91 -28.28 7.79
C ASP A 161 34.63 -27.55 8.25
N GLU A 162 33.62 -27.46 7.37
CA GLU A 162 32.37 -26.73 7.61
C GLU A 162 31.48 -27.32 8.71
N LEU A 163 31.66 -28.60 9.06
CA LEU A 163 30.87 -29.32 10.07
C LEU A 163 31.68 -29.64 11.34
N GLY A 164 32.94 -29.21 11.39
CA GLY A 164 33.87 -29.48 12.48
C GLY A 164 33.78 -28.52 13.67
N HIS A 165 34.73 -28.65 14.60
CA HIS A 165 34.81 -27.87 15.84
C HIS A 165 34.84 -26.34 15.61
N TYR A 166 35.26 -25.90 14.43
CA TYR A 166 35.41 -24.49 14.05
C TYR A 166 34.23 -23.88 13.27
N ALA A 167 33.13 -24.61 13.04
CA ALA A 167 31.95 -24.10 12.32
C ALA A 167 31.33 -22.86 13.00
N ARG A 168 31.18 -22.89 14.33
CA ARG A 168 30.63 -21.76 15.12
C ARG A 168 31.56 -20.53 15.09
N PRO A 169 32.89 -20.66 15.35
CA PRO A 169 33.84 -19.56 15.18
C PRO A 169 33.80 -18.91 13.80
N ARG A 170 33.81 -19.70 12.70
CA ARG A 170 33.75 -19.18 11.32
C ARG A 170 32.47 -18.37 11.08
N ALA A 171 31.32 -18.87 11.57
CA ALA A 171 30.05 -18.17 11.46
C ALA A 171 30.05 -16.82 12.20
N VAL A 172 30.64 -16.75 13.40
CA VAL A 172 30.77 -15.49 14.17
C VAL A 172 31.64 -14.49 13.43
N VAL A 173 32.78 -14.91 12.89
CA VAL A 173 33.69 -14.03 12.14
C VAL A 173 33.03 -13.53 10.85
N ARG A 174 32.34 -14.38 10.08
CA ARG A 174 31.52 -13.93 8.92
C ARG A 174 30.49 -12.89 9.32
N ARG A 175 29.81 -13.07 10.47
CA ARG A 175 28.79 -12.15 10.96
C ARG A 175 29.37 -10.78 11.33
N ILE A 176 30.52 -10.77 12.01
CA ILE A 176 31.24 -9.54 12.38
C ILE A 176 31.77 -8.84 11.14
N TYR A 177 32.45 -9.57 10.25
CA TYR A 177 32.96 -9.03 9.00
C TYR A 177 31.85 -8.44 8.13
N TRP A 178 30.70 -9.12 8.04
CA TRP A 178 29.52 -8.56 7.38
C TRP A 178 29.02 -7.30 8.05
N ALA A 179 28.88 -7.27 9.38
CA ALA A 179 28.40 -6.09 10.09
C ALA A 179 29.31 -4.86 9.85
N ILE A 180 30.63 -5.07 9.76
CA ILE A 180 31.63 -4.03 9.52
C ILE A 180 31.66 -3.60 8.04
N SER A 181 31.52 -4.54 7.09
CA SER A 181 31.56 -4.25 5.65
C SER A 181 30.23 -3.73 5.09
N ARG A 182 29.09 -4.02 5.75
CA ARG A 182 27.73 -3.63 5.31
C ARG A 182 27.55 -2.14 4.98
N PRO A 183 28.10 -1.16 5.74
CA PRO A 183 27.98 0.26 5.40
C PRO A 183 28.79 0.62 4.15
N PHE A 184 29.93 -0.02 3.94
CA PHE A 184 30.81 0.20 2.79
C PHE A 184 30.23 -0.41 1.50
N LEU A 185 29.56 -1.56 1.63
CA LEU A 185 28.88 -2.23 0.52
C LEU A 185 27.67 -1.47 -0.02
N ARG A 186 26.98 -0.69 0.83
CA ARG A 186 25.88 0.19 0.40
C ARG A 186 26.31 1.21 -0.65
N GLY A 187 27.58 1.59 -0.70
CA GLY A 187 28.11 2.55 -1.68
C GLY A 187 28.44 1.95 -3.05
N GLN A 188 28.52 0.63 -3.19
CA GLN A 188 28.95 -0.05 -4.44
C GLN A 188 27.83 -0.76 -5.21
N THR A 189 26.57 -0.69 -4.76
CA THR A 189 25.43 -1.35 -5.41
C THR A 189 24.35 -0.34 -5.83
N LEU A 190 24.71 0.61 -6.68
CA LEU A 190 23.82 1.66 -7.17
C LEU A 190 23.31 1.39 -8.60
N LEU A 191 23.06 0.13 -8.99
CA LEU A 191 22.56 -0.20 -10.35
C LEU A 191 21.35 -1.15 -10.37
N ASP A 192 20.69 -1.39 -9.25
CA ASP A 192 19.74 -2.52 -9.17
C ASP A 192 18.30 -2.12 -8.81
N VAL A 193 17.97 -0.82 -8.81
CA VAL A 193 16.60 -0.39 -8.56
C VAL A 193 15.96 -0.05 -9.89
N ILE A 194 14.88 -0.77 -10.21
CA ILE A 194 14.10 -0.62 -11.44
C ILE A 194 12.81 0.10 -11.08
N VAL A 195 12.51 1.17 -11.80
CA VAL A 195 11.23 1.87 -11.75
C VAL A 195 10.52 1.60 -13.07
N VAL A 196 9.29 1.09 -13.01
CA VAL A 196 8.48 0.81 -14.21
C VAL A 196 7.41 1.88 -14.35
N ILE A 197 7.25 2.42 -15.56
CA ILE A 197 6.13 3.28 -15.92
C ILE A 197 5.13 2.43 -16.70
N ALA A 198 3.93 2.27 -16.16
CA ALA A 198 2.87 1.45 -16.74
C ALA A 198 1.63 2.30 -17.01
N SER A 199 1.13 2.23 -18.25
CA SER A 199 -0.10 2.92 -18.66
C SER A 199 -1.37 2.18 -18.20
N ASP A 200 -1.31 0.85 -18.10
CA ASP A 200 -2.43 0.00 -17.69
C ASP A 200 -2.46 -0.22 -16.16
N PRO A 201 -3.56 0.14 -15.47
CA PRO A 201 -3.68 -0.04 -14.02
C PRO A 201 -3.58 -1.49 -13.57
N THR A 202 -4.10 -2.45 -14.36
CA THR A 202 -4.12 -3.87 -13.99
C THR A 202 -2.69 -4.41 -13.94
N HIS A 203 -1.91 -4.16 -14.99
CA HIS A 203 -0.50 -4.53 -15.02
C HIS A 203 0.34 -3.77 -13.98
N ALA A 204 0.01 -2.51 -13.71
CA ALA A 204 0.68 -1.74 -12.65
C ALA A 204 0.54 -2.42 -11.28
N ASP A 205 -0.65 -2.94 -10.97
CA ASP A 205 -0.91 -3.66 -9.72
C ASP A 205 -0.20 -5.03 -9.68
N GLU A 206 -0.18 -5.78 -10.79
CA GLU A 206 0.57 -7.03 -10.89
C GLU A 206 2.07 -6.84 -10.62
N LEU A 207 2.67 -5.78 -11.18
CA LEU A 207 4.07 -5.45 -10.96
C LEU A 207 4.32 -4.99 -9.51
N ARG A 208 3.40 -4.25 -8.91
CA ARG A 208 3.48 -3.86 -7.49
C ARG A 208 3.43 -5.07 -6.57
N ASP A 209 2.63 -6.08 -6.90
CA ASP A 209 2.54 -7.34 -6.14
C ASP A 209 3.84 -8.14 -6.16
N LYS A 210 4.68 -7.91 -7.18
CA LYS A 210 6.07 -8.40 -7.24
C LYS A 210 7.07 -7.49 -6.51
N ASP A 211 6.61 -6.59 -5.63
CA ASP A 211 7.39 -5.58 -4.88
C ASP A 211 8.22 -4.62 -5.77
N MET A 212 7.77 -4.40 -7.01
CA MET A 212 8.42 -3.43 -7.88
C MET A 212 7.93 -1.99 -7.64
N LEU A 213 8.79 -1.04 -7.96
CA LEU A 213 8.45 0.38 -7.93
C LEU A 213 7.78 0.76 -9.24
N VAL A 214 6.48 1.05 -9.18
CA VAL A 214 5.65 1.34 -10.37
C VAL A 214 5.06 2.74 -10.28
N ILE A 215 5.22 3.50 -11.36
CA ILE A 215 4.53 4.76 -11.61
C ILE A 215 3.44 4.48 -12.64
N GLU A 216 2.19 4.74 -12.26
CA GLU A 216 1.09 4.75 -13.23
C GLU A 216 1.11 6.05 -14.03
N GLY A 217 1.02 5.92 -15.35
CA GLY A 217 0.94 7.04 -16.27
C GLY A 217 1.54 6.72 -17.62
N LYS A 218 1.36 7.64 -18.57
CA LYS A 218 1.96 7.52 -19.90
C LYS A 218 3.40 8.02 -19.87
N PRO A 219 4.37 7.29 -20.44
CA PRO A 219 5.76 7.76 -20.55
C PRO A 219 5.94 9.05 -21.35
N THR A 220 4.97 9.37 -22.22
CA THR A 220 4.94 10.63 -22.98
C THR A 220 4.65 11.86 -22.11
N ASP A 221 4.11 11.66 -20.92
CA ASP A 221 3.83 12.73 -19.98
C ASP A 221 5.06 13.07 -19.12
N ASP A 222 5.38 14.35 -19.16
CA ASP A 222 6.40 15.02 -18.39
C ASP A 222 6.34 14.70 -16.88
N ILE A 223 5.13 14.79 -16.32
CA ILE A 223 4.91 14.60 -14.87
C ILE A 223 5.23 13.16 -14.49
N THR A 224 4.88 12.21 -15.35
CA THR A 224 5.11 10.78 -15.15
C THR A 224 6.60 10.45 -15.14
N LEU A 225 7.37 10.97 -16.10
CA LEU A 225 8.84 10.79 -16.13
C LEU A 225 9.53 11.43 -14.92
N ARG A 226 9.08 12.61 -14.49
CA ARG A 226 9.61 13.27 -13.29
C ARG A 226 9.30 12.49 -12.02
N LYS A 227 8.08 11.96 -11.86
CA LYS A 227 7.72 11.06 -10.75
C LYS A 227 8.58 9.80 -10.74
N ALA A 228 8.94 9.27 -11.91
CA ALA A 228 9.88 8.15 -12.02
C ALA A 228 11.33 8.53 -11.73
N GLY A 229 11.65 9.81 -11.59
CA GLY A 229 12.99 10.30 -11.26
C GLY A 229 13.95 10.34 -12.43
N VAL A 230 13.48 10.66 -13.64
CA VAL A 230 14.30 10.70 -14.87
C VAL A 230 15.55 11.59 -14.75
N GLU A 231 15.47 12.70 -13.99
CA GLU A 231 16.55 13.65 -13.74
C GLU A 231 17.80 13.02 -13.10
N ARG A 232 17.60 11.95 -12.31
CA ARG A 232 18.63 11.25 -11.53
C ARG A 232 18.81 9.79 -11.92
N ALA A 233 18.10 9.34 -12.94
CA ALA A 233 18.19 7.99 -13.48
C ALA A 233 19.50 7.79 -14.24
N HIS A 234 20.02 6.58 -14.18
CA HIS A 234 21.18 6.15 -14.95
C HIS A 234 20.80 5.83 -16.39
N ALA A 235 19.70 5.10 -16.57
CA ALA A 235 19.23 4.65 -17.87
C ALA A 235 17.71 4.60 -17.96
N LEU A 236 17.23 4.73 -19.19
CA LEU A 236 15.83 4.63 -19.59
C LEU A 236 15.71 3.60 -20.72
N MET A 237 14.88 2.59 -20.54
CA MET A 237 14.49 1.67 -21.62
C MET A 237 13.08 2.02 -22.07
N VAL A 238 12.90 2.21 -23.37
CA VAL A 238 11.62 2.53 -24.00
C VAL A 238 11.20 1.35 -24.85
N MET A 239 10.09 0.73 -24.49
CA MET A 239 9.51 -0.47 -25.10
C MET A 239 8.03 -0.21 -25.35
N LEU A 240 7.74 0.76 -26.22
CA LEU A 240 6.40 1.21 -26.53
C LEU A 240 5.98 0.70 -27.90
N GLY A 241 4.71 0.34 -28.07
CA GLY A 241 4.20 -0.18 -29.34
C GLY A 241 4.11 0.86 -30.47
N SER A 242 4.46 2.12 -30.21
CA SER A 242 4.39 3.23 -31.16
C SER A 242 5.69 4.02 -31.23
N ASP A 243 6.29 4.09 -32.41
CA ASP A 243 7.50 4.88 -32.68
C ASP A 243 7.32 6.36 -32.31
N SER A 244 6.11 6.90 -32.48
CA SER A 244 5.81 8.29 -32.14
C SER A 244 5.86 8.53 -30.63
N GLU A 245 5.30 7.60 -29.84
CA GLU A 245 5.35 7.68 -28.38
C GLU A 245 6.75 7.41 -27.85
N ALA A 246 7.50 6.50 -28.49
CA ALA A 246 8.88 6.23 -28.15
C ALA A 246 9.77 7.45 -28.36
N LEU A 247 9.71 8.09 -29.54
CA LEU A 247 10.46 9.31 -29.84
C LEU A 247 10.11 10.44 -28.88
N LEU A 248 8.82 10.67 -28.61
CA LEU A 248 8.39 11.70 -27.68
C LEU A 248 8.92 11.44 -26.26
N THR A 249 8.83 10.20 -25.77
CA THR A 249 9.36 9.80 -24.47
C THR A 249 10.87 10.04 -24.38
N VAL A 250 11.62 9.68 -25.43
CA VAL A 250 13.07 9.91 -25.52
C VAL A 250 13.40 11.39 -25.48
N LEU A 251 12.69 12.23 -26.25
CA LEU A 251 12.92 13.67 -26.29
C LEU A 251 12.62 14.34 -24.94
N THR A 252 11.49 14.01 -24.32
CA THR A 252 11.12 14.51 -22.99
C THR A 252 12.12 14.04 -21.93
N ALA A 253 12.56 12.79 -21.97
CA ALA A 253 13.58 12.31 -21.04
C ALA A 253 14.93 13.01 -21.21
N ARG A 254 15.33 13.28 -22.46
CA ARG A 254 16.58 14.02 -22.78
C ARG A 254 16.54 15.47 -22.31
N SER A 255 15.38 16.13 -22.32
CA SER A 255 15.27 17.49 -21.80
C SER A 255 15.50 17.57 -20.29
N TYR A 256 15.21 16.49 -19.55
CA TYR A 256 15.51 16.41 -18.12
C TYR A 256 16.92 15.96 -17.80
N ASN A 257 17.44 14.99 -18.57
CA ASN A 257 18.73 14.40 -18.31
C ASN A 257 19.46 14.14 -19.62
N ALA A 258 20.28 15.12 -20.02
CA ALA A 258 21.07 15.04 -21.24
C ALA A 258 22.07 13.87 -21.24
N LYS A 259 22.48 13.36 -20.07
CA LYS A 259 23.44 12.27 -19.90
C LYS A 259 22.79 10.89 -19.75
N LEU A 260 21.45 10.82 -19.75
CA LEU A 260 20.70 9.58 -19.57
C LEU A 260 21.11 8.56 -20.64
N TYR A 261 21.39 7.32 -20.24
CA TYR A 261 21.56 6.23 -21.20
C TYR A 261 20.17 5.79 -21.67
N ILE A 262 19.90 5.84 -22.97
CA ILE A 262 18.56 5.53 -23.49
C ILE A 262 18.67 4.37 -24.49
N THR A 263 17.86 3.35 -24.29
CA THR A 263 17.66 2.26 -25.25
C THR A 263 16.18 2.27 -25.64
N ALA A 264 15.89 2.26 -26.93
CA ALA A 264 14.53 2.11 -27.45
C ALA A 264 14.47 0.84 -28.29
N ALA A 265 13.41 0.05 -28.11
CA ALA A 265 13.14 -1.18 -28.85
C ALA A 265 11.72 -1.15 -29.40
#